data_AF-A0A367JKW3-F1
#
_entry.id   AF-A0A367JKW3-F1
#
_cell.length_a   1.000
_cell.length_b   1.000
_cell.length_c   1.000
_cell.angle_alpha   90.00
_cell.angle_beta   90.00
_cell.angle_gamma   90.00
#
_symmetry.space_group_name_H-M   'P 1'
#
loop_
_entity.id
_entity.type
_entity.pdbx_description
1 polymer ?
#
loop_
_entity_poly.entity_id
_entity_poly.type
_entity_poly.pdbx_seq_one_letter_code
_entity_poly.pdbx_strand_id
1 'polypeptide(L)' 'QEKEYLDDVAMELELADEEEAVRYKVGDAFIHVHASEAVERVEKDAEKLGLEIEDIKHQIDGH' A
#
# COMPACT_ATOMS: atom_id res chain seq x y z
N GLN A 1 2.75 -12.02 -1.38
CA GLN A 1 3.98 -11.27 -1.09
C GLN A 1 3.72 -9.78 -1.01
N GLU A 2 3.12 -9.14 -2.02
CA GLU A 2 2.92 -7.68 -2.00
C GLU A 2 2.04 -7.18 -0.86
N LYS A 3 0.93 -7.89 -0.55
CA LYS A 3 0.10 -7.59 0.62
C LYS A 3 0.84 -7.71 1.96
N GLU A 4 1.66 -8.75 2.12
CA GLU A 4 2.43 -8.99 3.37
C GLU A 4 3.48 -7.90 3.58
N TYR A 5 4.10 -7.42 2.49
CA TYR A 5 5.00 -6.28 2.53
C TYR A 5 4.29 -4.97 2.93
N LEU A 6 3.08 -4.73 2.44
CA LEU A 6 2.28 -3.56 2.83
C LEU A 6 1.88 -3.63 4.32
N ASP A 7 1.54 -4.81 4.82
CA ASP A 7 1.23 -5.04 6.24
C ASP A 7 2.44 -4.76 7.16
N ASP A 8 3.62 -5.29 6.83
CA ASP A 8 4.86 -5.02 7.59
C ASP A 8 5.21 -3.53 7.58
N VAL A 9 5.14 -2.88 6.41
CA VAL A 9 5.42 -1.45 6.26
C VAL A 9 4.44 -0.60 7.06
N ALA A 10 3.16 -0.98 7.12
CA ALA A 10 2.16 -0.28 7.93
C ALA A 10 2.48 -0.38 9.44
N MET A 11 2.86 -1.56 9.94
CA MET A 11 3.28 -1.71 11.34
C MET A 11 4.53 -0.89 11.68
N GLU A 12 5.51 -0.85 10.78
CA GLU A 12 6.72 -0.03 10.98
C GLU A 12 6.37 1.47 10.99
N LEU A 13 5.41 1.89 10.17
CA LEU A 13 4.92 3.27 10.09
C LEU A 13 4.12 3.71 11.32
N GLU A 14 3.35 2.82 11.95
CA GLU A 14 2.64 3.12 13.20
C GLU A 14 3.59 3.39 14.38
N LEU A 15 4.82 2.89 14.31
CA LEU A 15 5.86 3.14 15.32
C LEU A 15 6.66 4.42 15.05
N ALA A 16 6.55 4.98 13.85
CA ALA A 16 7.21 6.21 13.45
C ALA A 16 6.44 7.44 13.96
N ASP A 17 7.14 8.57 14.11
CA ASP A 17 6.50 9.83 14.45
C ASP A 17 5.61 10.30 13.29
N GLU A 18 4.36 10.67 13.59
CA GLU A 18 3.34 11.01 12.58
C GLU A 18 3.76 12.17 11.67
N GLU A 19 4.62 13.06 12.19
CA GLU A 19 5.16 14.23 11.48
C GLU A 19 6.42 13.90 10.66
N GLU A 20 7.03 12.72 10.86
CA GLU A 20 8.25 12.32 10.15
C GLU A 20 7.99 12.10 8.65
N ALA A 21 8.91 12.62 7.83
CA ALA A 21 8.86 12.45 6.39
C ALA A 21 9.46 11.10 5.99
N VAL A 22 8.61 10.18 5.55
CA VAL A 22 9.00 8.85 5.08
C VAL A 22 9.07 8.78 3.56
N ARG A 23 9.87 7.85 3.03
CA ARG A 23 9.97 7.61 1.58
C ARG A 23 8.94 6.59 1.14
N TYR A 24 7.89 7.06 0.49
CA TYR A 24 6.85 6.22 -0.09
C TYR A 24 7.14 5.92 -1.57
N LYS A 25 7.03 4.65 -1.96
CA LYS A 25 7.33 4.18 -3.33
C LYS A 25 6.09 4.27 -4.21
N VAL A 26 6.18 4.99 -5.32
CA VAL A 26 5.13 5.10 -6.34
C VAL A 26 5.71 4.69 -7.69
N GLY A 27 5.33 3.51 -8.18
CA GLY A 27 5.92 2.91 -9.38
C GLY A 27 7.43 2.67 -9.20
N ASP A 28 8.25 3.38 -9.99
CA ASP A 28 9.72 3.32 -9.95
C ASP A 28 10.37 4.49 -9.19
N ALA A 29 9.59 5.37 -8.58
CA ALA A 29 10.08 6.54 -7.85
C ALA A 29 9.74 6.50 -6.36
N PHE A 30 10.51 7.24 -5.56
CA PHE A 30 10.23 7.47 -4.13
C PHE A 30 9.92 8.94 -3.89
N ILE A 31 8.85 9.22 -3.16
CA ILE A 31 8.46 10.56 -2.72
C ILE A 31 8.49 10.66 -1.20
N HIS A 32 8.77 11.85 -0.68
CA HIS A 32 8.66 12.09 0.76
C HIS A 32 7.23 12.48 1.09
N VAL A 33 6.65 11.78 2.05
CA VAL A 33 5.29 11.97 2.52
C VAL A 33 5.31 11.84 4.04
N HIS A 34 4.34 12.43 4.73
CA HIS A 34 4.24 12.21 6.17
C HIS A 34 3.89 10.76 6.47
N ALA A 35 4.37 10.24 7.60
CA ALA A 35 4.08 8.88 8.05
C ALA A 35 2.55 8.59 8.06
N SER A 36 1.76 9.52 8.60
CA SER A 36 0.29 9.45 8.57
C SER A 36 -0.28 9.29 7.15
N GLU A 37 0.20 10.09 6.20
CA GLU A 37 -0.22 10.01 4.80
C GLU A 37 0.28 8.73 4.11
N ALA A 38 1.45 8.21 4.49
CA ALA A 38 1.95 6.94 3.97
C ALA A 38 1.05 5.78 4.38
N VAL A 39 0.61 5.72 5.64
CA VAL A 39 -0.31 4.67 6.14
C VAL A 39 -1.60 4.68 5.34
N GLU A 40 -2.26 5.84 5.20
CA GLU A 40 -3.51 5.95 4.43
C GLU A 40 -3.34 5.49 2.97
N ARG A 41 -2.18 5.76 2.37
CA ARG A 41 -1.89 5.34 1.00
C ARG A 41 -1.62 3.84 0.90
N VAL A 42 -0.88 3.28 1.84
CA VAL A 42 -0.61 1.85 1.93
C VAL A 42 -1.92 1.06 2.04
N GLU A 43 -2.85 1.50 2.90
CA GLU A 43 -4.16 0.86 3.04
C GLU A 43 -5.00 0.94 1.76
N LYS A 44 -5.06 2.13 1.12
CA LYS A 44 -5.76 2.31 -0.16
C LYS A 44 -5.20 1.45 -1.27
N ASP A 45 -3.87 1.36 -1.37
CA ASP A 45 -3.22 0.54 -2.37
C ASP A 45 -3.51 -0.95 -2.14
N ALA A 46 -3.50 -1.41 -0.87
CA ALA A 46 -3.86 -2.78 -0.53
C ALA A 46 -5.31 -3.12 -0.90
N GLU A 47 -6.25 -2.20 -0.63
CA GLU A 47 -7.67 -2.36 -0.99
C GLU A 47 -7.84 -2.41 -2.52
N LYS A 48 -7.20 -1.48 -3.23
CA LYS A 48 -7.25 -1.42 -4.70
C LYS A 48 -6.67 -2.69 -5.32
N LEU A 49 -5.53 -3.18 -4.82
CA LEU A 49 -4.92 -4.43 -5.28
C LEU A 49 -5.89 -5.61 -5.07
N GLY A 50 -6.61 -5.63 -3.94
CA GLY A 50 -7.63 -6.63 -3.66
C GLY A 50 -8.76 -6.63 -4.69
N LEU A 51 -9.27 -5.44 -5.02
CA LEU A 51 -10.31 -5.26 -6.04
C LEU A 51 -9.82 -5.65 -7.44
N GLU A 52 -8.59 -5.27 -7.82
CA GLU A 52 -8.01 -5.66 -9.11
C GLU A 52 -7.82 -7.18 -9.20
N ILE A 53 -7.42 -7.85 -8.11
CA ILE A 53 -7.35 -9.31 -8.06
C ILE A 53 -8.72 -9.96 -8.21
N GLU A 54 -9.77 -9.43 -7.56
CA GLU A 54 -11.14 -9.94 -7.72
C GLU A 54 -11.66 -9.74 -9.14
N ASP A 55 -11.43 -8.58 -9.76
CA ASP A 55 -11.82 -8.31 -11.13
C ASP A 55 -11.13 -9.26 -12.11
N ILE A 56 -9.81 -9.42 -11.99
CA ILE A 56 -9.04 -10.36 -12.82
C ILE A 56 -9.54 -11.79 -12.63
N LYS A 57 -9.82 -12.22 -11.38
CA LYS A 57 -10.40 -13.54 -11.12
C LYS A 57 -11.76 -13.70 -11.81
N HIS A 58 -12.63 -12.70 -11.74
CA HIS A 58 -13.93 -12.75 -12.38
C HIS A 58 -13.81 -12.86 -13.91
N GLN A 59 -12.86 -12.15 -14.51
CA GLN A 59 -12.57 -12.27 -15.94
C GLN A 59 -12.05 -13.66 -16.33
N ILE A 60 -11.27 -14.31 -15.45
CA ILE A 60 -10.72 -15.65 -15.68
C ILE A 60 -11.78 -16.75 -15.47
N ASP A 61 -12.57 -16.69 -14.39
CA ASP A 61 -13.64 -17.66 -14.09
C ASP A 61 -14.86 -17.52 -15.02
N GLY A 62 -15.01 -16.36 -15.67
CA GLY A 62 -16.05 -16.10 -16.67
C GLY A 62 -15.82 -16.73 -18.04
N HIS A 63 -14.69 -17.43 -18.26
CA HIS A 63 -14.33 -18.07 -19.52
C HIS A 63 -14.21 -19.60 -19.40
#